data_AF-A0A2N9XFN0-F1
#
_entry.id   AF-A0A2N9XFN0-F1
#
_cell.length_a   1.000
_cell.length_b   1.000
_cell.length_c   1.000
_cell.angle_alpha   90.00
_cell.angle_beta   90.00
_cell.angle_gamma   90.00
#
_symmetry.space_group_name_H-M   'P 1'
#
loop_
_entity.id
_entity.type
_entity.pdbx_description
1 polymer ?
#
loop_
_entity_poly.entity_id
_entity_poly.type
_entity_poly.pdbx_seq_one_letter_code
_entity_poly.pdbx_strand_id
1 'polypeptide(L)'
;MKRKINILLVGIFCVGLSGCYESVVRFWNGPGWDFSSEAEKKAKEECFEELRSLPRPKNEYVGSKEMQDWLGNVYIPARNECLKRKGF
;
A
#
# COMPACT_ATOMS: atom_id res chain seq x y z
N MET A 1 15.38 32.02 -28.72
CA MET A 1 15.12 30.57 -28.49
C MET A 1 15.31 30.14 -27.02
N LYS A 2 16.42 30.49 -26.34
CA LYS A 2 16.67 30.14 -24.91
C LYS A 2 15.53 30.51 -23.94
N ARG A 3 14.91 31.69 -24.10
CA ARG A 3 13.79 32.17 -23.24
C ARG A 3 12.53 31.29 -23.30
N LYS A 4 12.21 30.70 -24.47
CA LYS A 4 11.02 29.85 -24.63
C LYS A 4 11.21 28.47 -23.98
N ILE A 5 12.44 27.93 -24.01
CA ILE A 5 12.80 26.66 -23.34
C ILE A 5 12.67 26.79 -21.81
N ASN A 6 13.11 27.93 -21.23
CA ASN A 6 13.00 28.15 -19.79
C ASN A 6 11.53 28.21 -19.32
N ILE A 7 10.63 28.83 -20.07
CA ILE A 7 9.19 28.90 -19.72
C ILE A 7 8.55 27.52 -19.78
N LEU A 8 8.93 26.70 -20.77
CA LEU A 8 8.41 25.35 -20.93
C LEU A 8 8.88 24.41 -19.80
N LEU A 9 10.14 24.54 -19.38
CA LEU A 9 10.68 23.81 -18.23
C LEU A 9 10.00 24.21 -16.92
N VAL A 10 9.80 25.52 -16.68
CA VAL A 10 9.08 25.99 -15.48
C VAL A 10 7.64 25.47 -15.47
N GLY A 11 6.97 25.45 -16.61
CA GLY A 11 5.63 24.85 -16.74
C GLY A 11 5.58 23.38 -16.35
N ILE A 12 6.54 22.56 -16.82
CA ILE A 12 6.64 21.14 -16.48
C ILE A 12 6.88 20.94 -14.98
N PHE A 13 7.76 21.74 -14.37
CA PHE A 13 8.00 21.69 -12.93
C PHE A 13 6.76 22.08 -12.12
N CYS A 14 6.03 23.12 -12.53
CA CYS A 14 4.79 23.53 -11.85
C CYS A 14 3.71 22.45 -11.92
N VAL A 15 3.52 21.78 -13.06
CA VAL A 15 2.55 20.68 -13.22
C VAL A 15 2.96 19.45 -12.41
N GLY A 16 4.25 19.12 -12.38
CA GLY A 16 4.77 18.03 -11.54
C GLY A 16 4.58 18.29 -10.05
N LEU A 17 4.87 19.52 -9.60
CA LEU A 17 4.69 19.91 -8.20
C LEU A 17 3.21 19.97 -7.79
N SER A 18 2.31 20.43 -8.66
CA SER A 18 0.88 20.43 -8.37
C SER A 18 0.31 19.00 -8.28
N GLY A 19 0.75 18.10 -9.16
CA GLY A 19 0.34 16.68 -9.11
C GLY A 19 0.83 15.96 -7.85
N CYS A 20 2.06 16.24 -7.41
CA CYS A 20 2.59 15.72 -6.14
C CYS A 20 1.85 16.31 -4.93
N TYR A 21 1.49 17.58 -4.97
CA TYR A 21 0.72 18.20 -3.89
C TYR A 21 -0.68 17.59 -3.77
N GLU A 22 -1.37 17.38 -4.89
CA GLU A 22 -2.70 16.77 -4.90
C GLU A 22 -2.70 15.32 -4.41
N SER A 23 -1.66 14.53 -4.75
CA SER A 23 -1.51 13.17 -4.24
C SER A 23 -1.19 13.14 -2.74
N VAL A 24 -0.36 14.06 -2.24
CA VAL A 24 -0.07 14.22 -0.80
C VAL A 24 -1.30 14.68 -0.02
N VAL A 25 -2.06 15.65 -0.54
CA VAL A 25 -3.29 16.13 0.09
C VAL A 25 -4.35 15.03 0.12
N ARG A 26 -4.53 14.26 -0.97
CA ARG A 26 -5.42 13.08 -0.98
C ARG A 26 -4.96 12.01 -0.01
N PHE A 27 -3.66 11.80 0.11
CA PHE A 27 -3.10 10.82 1.04
C PHE A 27 -3.39 11.20 2.51
N TRP A 28 -3.23 12.48 2.87
CA TRP A 28 -3.40 12.97 4.23
C TRP A 28 -4.86 13.26 4.63
N ASN A 29 -5.72 13.64 3.69
CA ASN A 29 -7.11 14.03 3.96
C ASN A 29 -8.16 12.99 3.52
N GLY A 30 -7.77 11.95 2.80
CA GLY A 30 -8.64 10.85 2.36
C GLY A 30 -8.30 9.53 3.05
N PRO A 31 -8.82 8.38 2.57
CA PRO A 31 -8.45 7.06 3.09
C PRO A 31 -7.00 6.64 2.72
N GLY A 32 -6.13 7.59 2.40
CA GLY A 32 -4.82 7.31 1.83
C GLY A 32 -4.94 6.64 0.46
N TRP A 33 -4.20 5.55 0.29
CA TRP A 33 -4.27 4.65 -0.88
C TRP A 33 -5.17 3.42 -0.62
N ASP A 34 -5.93 3.43 0.48
CA ASP A 34 -6.79 2.31 0.85
C ASP A 34 -8.21 2.51 0.30
N PHE A 35 -8.44 1.94 -0.88
CA PHE A 35 -9.74 1.97 -1.57
C PHE A 35 -10.66 0.80 -1.19
N SER A 36 -10.31 0.04 -0.14
CA SER A 36 -11.11 -1.10 0.31
C SER A 36 -12.47 -0.64 0.83
N SER A 37 -13.53 -1.40 0.53
CA SER A 37 -14.84 -1.20 1.17
C SER A 37 -14.77 -1.46 2.68
N GLU A 38 -15.69 -0.92 3.49
CA GLU A 38 -15.73 -1.22 4.93
C GLU A 38 -15.84 -2.72 5.22
N ALA A 39 -16.61 -3.43 4.40
CA ALA A 39 -16.76 -4.87 4.52
C ALA A 39 -15.43 -5.61 4.23
N GLU A 40 -14.67 -5.15 3.24
CA GLU A 40 -13.34 -5.70 2.95
C GLU A 40 -12.34 -5.39 4.06
N LYS A 41 -12.40 -4.20 4.67
CA LYS A 41 -11.56 -3.83 5.83
C LYS A 41 -11.83 -4.75 7.01
N LYS A 42 -13.10 -4.97 7.33
CA LYS A 42 -13.51 -5.90 8.38
C LYS A 42 -13.05 -7.33 8.07
N ALA A 43 -13.20 -7.78 6.82
CA ALA A 43 -12.71 -9.10 6.41
C ALA A 43 -11.18 -9.23 6.56
N LYS A 44 -10.41 -8.18 6.23
CA LYS A 44 -8.95 -8.12 6.44
C LYS A 44 -8.59 -8.22 7.92
N GLU A 45 -9.30 -7.53 8.81
CA GLU A 45 -9.09 -7.60 10.26
C GLU A 45 -9.39 -9.00 10.82
N GLU A 46 -10.53 -9.58 10.45
CA GLU A 46 -10.90 -10.94 10.87
C GLU A 46 -9.88 -11.98 10.39
N CYS A 47 -9.43 -11.87 9.14
CA CYS A 47 -8.39 -12.73 8.59
C CYS A 47 -7.02 -12.52 9.28
N PHE A 48 -6.70 -11.30 9.69
CA PHE A 48 -5.49 -11.04 10.46
C PHE A 48 -5.51 -11.77 11.81
N GLU A 49 -6.62 -11.69 12.55
CA GLU A 49 -6.75 -12.38 13.85
C GLU A 49 -6.74 -13.91 13.70
N GLU A 50 -7.38 -14.46 12.66
CA GLU A 50 -7.33 -15.91 12.37
C GLU A 50 -5.88 -16.38 12.13
N LEU A 51 -5.13 -15.60 11.35
CA LEU A 51 -3.77 -15.93 10.95
C LEU A 51 -2.70 -15.50 11.96
N ARG A 52 -3.09 -14.88 13.07
CA ARG A 52 -2.16 -14.45 14.13
C ARG A 52 -1.40 -15.61 14.76
N SER A 53 -2.00 -16.81 14.71
CA SER A 53 -1.43 -18.06 15.20
C SER A 53 -0.34 -18.66 14.30
N LEU A 54 -0.15 -18.14 13.08
CA LEU A 54 0.87 -18.66 12.17
C LEU A 54 2.27 -18.50 12.76
N PRO A 55 3.14 -19.52 12.62
CA PRO A 55 4.50 -19.47 13.14
C PRO A 55 5.28 -18.38 12.42
N ARG A 56 5.74 -17.37 13.17
CA ARG A 56 6.54 -16.27 12.65
C ARG A 56 8.03 -16.63 12.59
N PRO A 57 8.80 -16.05 11.66
CA PRO A 57 10.25 -16.22 11.63
C PRO A 57 10.89 -15.63 12.88
N LYS A 58 12.10 -16.10 13.24
CA LYS A 58 12.84 -15.60 14.40
C LYS A 58 13.19 -14.12 14.25
N ASN A 59 13.53 -13.69 13.04
CA ASN A 59 13.74 -12.29 12.73
C ASN A 59 12.42 -11.64 12.27
N GLU A 60 11.76 -10.93 13.19
CA GLU A 60 10.52 -10.22 12.89
C GLU A 60 10.73 -8.83 12.24
N TYR A 61 11.97 -8.44 11.94
CA TYR A 61 12.20 -7.20 11.21
C TYR A 61 11.58 -7.30 9.82
N VAL A 62 10.63 -6.41 9.51
CA VAL A 62 9.86 -6.42 8.26
C VAL A 62 10.75 -6.34 7.01
N GLY A 63 11.90 -5.66 7.10
CA GLY A 63 12.85 -5.59 5.98
C GLY A 63 13.81 -6.79 5.87
N SER A 64 13.74 -7.76 6.79
CA SER A 64 14.60 -8.94 6.74
C SER A 64 14.15 -9.90 5.65
N LYS A 65 15.11 -10.61 5.04
CA LYS A 65 14.81 -11.62 4.03
C LYS A 65 13.86 -12.70 4.57
N GLU A 66 14.08 -13.17 5.79
CA GLU A 66 13.24 -14.20 6.43
C GLU A 66 11.79 -13.73 6.57
N MET A 67 11.57 -12.48 7.01
CA MET A 67 10.23 -11.92 7.14
C MET A 67 9.59 -11.66 5.78
N GLN A 68 10.34 -11.18 4.78
CA GLN A 68 9.84 -11.00 3.42
C GLN A 68 9.44 -12.33 2.78
N ASP A 69 10.27 -13.36 2.93
CA ASP A 69 10.00 -14.71 2.42
C ASP A 69 8.78 -15.33 3.13
N TRP A 70 8.65 -15.14 4.44
CA TRP A 70 7.48 -15.58 5.20
C TRP A 70 6.21 -14.84 4.78
N LEU A 71 6.29 -13.51 4.61
CA LEU A 71 5.17 -12.70 4.13
C LEU A 71 4.71 -13.18 2.75
N GLY A 72 5.64 -13.37 1.82
CA GLY A 72 5.36 -13.77 0.45
C GLY A 72 4.82 -15.19 0.30
N ASN A 73 5.37 -16.14 1.05
CA ASN A 73 5.08 -17.57 0.83
C ASN A 73 4.08 -18.17 1.84
N VAL A 74 3.91 -17.56 3.01
CA VAL A 74 3.06 -18.10 4.08
C VAL A 74 1.89 -17.18 4.35
N TYR A 75 2.17 -15.95 4.77
CA TYR A 75 1.12 -15.06 5.27
C TYR A 75 0.21 -14.50 4.16
N ILE A 76 0.77 -13.99 3.07
CA ILE A 76 -0.02 -13.42 1.96
C ILE A 76 -0.93 -14.48 1.32
N PRO A 77 -0.45 -15.70 0.98
CA PRO A 77 -1.33 -16.75 0.46
C PRO A 77 -2.46 -17.11 1.42
N ALA A 78 -2.16 -17.34 2.70
CA ALA A 78 -3.16 -17.68 3.71
C ALA A 78 -4.21 -16.56 3.90
N ARG A 79 -3.76 -15.29 3.91
CA ARG A 79 -4.64 -14.13 3.99
C ARG A 79 -5.57 -14.07 2.78
N ASN A 80 -5.05 -14.30 1.58
CA ASN A 80 -5.85 -14.25 0.35
C ASN A 80 -6.89 -15.39 0.33
N GLU A 81 -6.55 -16.59 0.79
CA GLU A 81 -7.54 -17.67 0.94
C GLU A 81 -8.61 -17.35 1.98
N CYS A 82 -8.23 -16.73 3.10
CA CYS A 82 -9.19 -16.27 4.10
C CYS A 82 -10.15 -15.22 3.54
N LEU A 83 -9.64 -14.21 2.83
CA LEU A 83 -10.46 -13.19 2.18
C LEU A 83 -11.41 -13.81 1.14
N LYS A 84 -10.92 -14.77 0.34
CA LYS A 84 -11.73 -15.51 -0.63
C LYS A 84 -12.89 -16.25 0.03
N ARG A 85 -12.67 -16.89 1.17
CA ARG A 85 -13.75 -17.55 1.95
C ARG A 85 -14.78 -16.56 2.49
N LYS A 86 -14.40 -15.29 2.68
CA LYS A 86 -15.27 -14.18 3.10
C LYS A 86 -15.91 -13.42 1.92
N GLY A 87 -15.60 -13.81 0.68
CA GLY A 87 -16.19 -13.22 -0.53
C GLY A 87 -15.43 -12.02 -1.11
N PHE A 88 -14.15 -11.84 -0.74
CA PHE A 88 -13.26 -10.79 -1.26
C PHE A 88 -12.07 -11.37 -2.05
#